data_AF-A0AAV5WLF4-F1
#
_entry.id   AF-A0AAV5WLF4-F1
#
_cell.length_a   1.000
_cell.length_b   1.000
_cell.length_c   1.000
_cell.angle_alpha   90.00
_cell.angle_beta   90.00
_cell.angle_gamma   90.00
#
_symmetry.space_group_name_H-M   'P 1'
#
loop_
_entity.id
_entity.type
_entity.pdbx_description
1 polymer ?
#
loop_
_entity_poly.entity_id
_entity_poly.type
_entity_poly.pdbx_seq_one_letter_code
_entity_poly.pdbx_strand_id
1 'polypeptide(L)'
;SAISVPLIIATLLAIFRKKHYSNSPFFLLYQAGMVSDLISIIAFHILCVFPSLGLFHRFYSSSDIFPQLFMFFSFATRTYEGFTNTLLSLNRASAILLPFRHDYVILSFFL
;
A
#
# COMPACT_ATOMS: atom_id res chain seq x y z
N SER A 1 15.00 4.82 2.61
CA SER A 1 14.20 3.89 1.78
C SER A 1 14.92 2.60 1.36
N ALA A 2 16.04 2.21 1.99
CA ALA A 2 16.66 0.89 1.79
C ALA A 2 16.19 -0.16 2.81
N ILE A 3 15.79 0.28 4.00
CA ILE A 3 15.36 -0.59 5.11
C ILE A 3 13.86 -0.92 5.03
N SER A 4 13.04 -0.04 4.44
CA SER A 4 11.59 -0.21 4.36
C SER A 4 11.17 -1.36 3.43
N VAL A 5 11.82 -1.52 2.29
CA VAL A 5 11.53 -2.59 1.31
C VAL A 5 11.70 -4.00 1.90
N PRO A 6 12.85 -4.36 2.51
CA PRO A 6 12.99 -5.71 3.09
C PRO A 6 12.03 -5.94 4.26
N LEU A 7 11.66 -4.88 4.99
CA LEU A 7 10.71 -4.96 6.09
C LEU A 7 9.29 -5.25 5.58
N ILE A 8 8.84 -4.55 4.53
CA ILE A 8 7.56 -4.80 3.84
C ILE A 8 7.49 -6.24 3.31
N ILE A 9 8.57 -6.70 2.65
CA ILE A 9 8.66 -8.07 2.10
C ILE A 9 8.61 -9.11 3.23
N ALA A 10 9.38 -8.91 4.30
CA ALA A 10 9.39 -9.80 5.45
C ALA A 10 8.02 -9.88 6.14
N THR A 11 7.32 -8.75 6.30
CA THR A 11 5.98 -8.72 6.88
C THR A 11 4.94 -9.39 5.99
N LEU A 12 4.98 -9.18 4.67
CA LEU A 12 4.09 -9.86 3.72
C LEU A 12 4.31 -11.38 3.78
N LEU A 13 5.57 -11.83 3.73
CA LEU A 13 5.90 -13.25 3.85
C LEU A 13 5.41 -13.85 5.18
N ALA A 14 5.55 -13.13 6.28
CA ALA A 14 5.08 -13.57 7.60
C ALA A 14 3.55 -13.72 7.64
N ILE A 15 2.80 -12.77 7.04
CA ILE A 15 1.34 -12.79 6.95
C ILE A 15 0.88 -13.97 6.07
N PHE A 16 1.48 -14.14 4.89
CA PHE A 16 1.14 -15.24 3.98
C PHE A 16 1.44 -16.62 4.56
N ARG A 17 2.53 -16.78 5.33
CA ARG A 17 2.86 -18.07 5.96
C ARG A 17 1.89 -18.45 7.09
N LYS A 18 1.30 -17.49 7.80
CA LYS A 18 0.35 -17.76 8.88
C LYS A 18 -1.09 -17.52 8.41
N LYS A 19 -1.66 -18.55 7.78
CA LYS A 19 -3.04 -18.58 7.25
C LYS A 19 -4.12 -18.12 8.25
N HIS A 20 -3.90 -18.32 9.55
CA HIS A 20 -4.83 -17.89 10.61
C HIS A 20 -4.97 -16.36 10.73
N TYR A 21 -3.93 -15.58 10.40
CA TYR A 21 -4.02 -14.12 10.43
C TYR A 21 -4.58 -13.53 9.13
N SER A 22 -4.44 -14.24 8.00
CA SER A 22 -4.87 -13.78 6.67
C SER A 22 -6.37 -13.54 6.52
N ASN A 23 -7.22 -14.17 7.35
CA ASN A 23 -8.68 -14.04 7.27
C ASN A 23 -9.24 -12.94 8.18
N SER A 24 -8.40 -12.29 8.99
CA SER A 24 -8.86 -11.16 9.79
C SER A 24 -8.95 -9.90 8.92
N PRO A 25 -10.05 -9.16 8.97
CA PRO A 25 -10.26 -7.93 8.19
C PRO A 25 -9.19 -6.87 8.44
N PHE A 26 -8.63 -6.83 9.65
CA PHE A 26 -7.46 -5.99 9.96
C PHE A 26 -6.27 -6.33 9.08
N PHE A 27 -5.94 -7.62 8.95
CA PHE A 27 -4.80 -8.08 8.16
C PHE A 27 -5.07 -7.96 6.65
N LEU A 28 -6.32 -8.07 6.20
CA LEU A 28 -6.69 -7.81 4.82
C LEU A 28 -6.46 -6.34 4.43
N LEU A 29 -6.91 -5.38 5.24
CA LEU A 29 -6.64 -3.96 5.01
C LEU A 29 -5.14 -3.65 5.05
N TYR A 30 -4.44 -4.23 6.02
CA TYR A 30 -3.01 -4.06 6.16
C TYR A 30 -2.24 -4.60 4.95
N GLN A 31 -2.63 -5.79 4.46
CA GLN A 31 -2.03 -6.40 3.27
C GLN A 31 -2.30 -5.56 2.01
N ALA A 32 -3.52 -5.04 1.85
CA ALA A 32 -3.87 -4.19 0.72
C ALA A 32 -3.04 -2.89 0.71
N GLY A 33 -2.83 -2.27 1.89
CA GLY A 33 -1.90 -1.16 2.07
C GLY A 33 -0.47 -1.50 1.64
N MET A 34 0.09 -2.61 2.17
CA MET A 34 1.46 -3.04 1.85
C MET A 34 1.68 -3.32 0.36
N VAL A 35 0.67 -3.88 -0.33
CA VAL A 35 0.74 -4.11 -1.78
C VAL A 35 0.77 -2.79 -2.54
N SER A 36 -0.04 -1.81 -2.14
CA SER A 36 -0.02 -0.48 -2.73
C SER A 36 1.33 0.22 -2.55
N ASP A 37 1.95 0.07 -1.37
CA ASP A 37 3.29 0.62 -1.10
C ASP A 37 4.34 0.00 -2.03
N LEU A 38 4.30 -1.32 -2.25
CA LEU A 38 5.20 -1.98 -3.20
C LEU A 38 5.01 -1.47 -4.63
N ILE A 39 3.75 -1.32 -5.07
CA ILE A 39 3.44 -0.76 -6.39
C ILE A 39 4.00 0.67 -6.51
N SER A 40 3.80 1.49 -5.48
CA SER A 40 4.32 2.87 -5.42
C SER A 40 5.84 2.92 -5.55
N ILE A 41 6.54 2.05 -4.83
CA ILE A 41 8.02 1.96 -4.88
C ILE A 41 8.49 1.52 -6.26
N ILE A 42 7.86 0.49 -6.85
CA ILE A 42 8.21 0.00 -8.19
C ILE A 42 7.97 1.09 -9.24
N ALA A 43 6.80 1.72 -9.21
CA ALA A 43 6.45 2.81 -10.13
C ALA A 43 7.42 3.99 -10.00
N PHE A 44 7.80 4.37 -8.78
CA PHE A 44 8.78 5.42 -8.54
C PHE A 44 10.16 5.09 -9.13
N HIS A 45 10.65 3.85 -8.95
CA HIS A 45 11.96 3.47 -9.48
C HIS A 45 11.96 3.41 -11.01
N ILE A 46 10.92 2.82 -11.60
CA ILE A 46 10.81 2.65 -13.06
C ILE A 46 10.57 4.00 -13.77
N LEU A 47 9.66 4.82 -13.26
CA LEU A 47 9.19 6.03 -13.94
C LEU A 47 9.92 7.31 -13.51
N CYS A 48 10.75 7.29 -12.46
CA CYS A 48 11.47 8.49 -12.00
C CYS A 48 12.97 8.24 -11.79
N VAL A 49 13.36 7.20 -11.05
CA VAL A 49 14.78 6.95 -10.72
C VAL A 49 15.59 6.52 -11.95
N PHE A 50 15.14 5.52 -12.71
CA PHE A 50 15.89 5.09 -13.90
C PHE A 50 16.04 6.20 -14.95
N PRO A 51 14.97 6.95 -15.31
CA PRO A 51 15.09 8.07 -16.24
C PRO A 51 16.02 9.19 -15.77
N SER A 52 16.03 9.50 -14.46
CA SER A 52 16.89 10.54 -13.89
C SER A 52 18.37 10.15 -13.84
N LEU A 53 18.67 8.86 -13.75
CA LEU A 53 20.03 8.33 -13.89
C LEU A 53 20.51 8.25 -15.34
N GLY A 54 19.71 8.70 -16.31
CA GLY A 54 20.04 8.65 -17.74
C GLY A 54 19.71 7.32 -18.42
N LEU A 55 19.26 6.31 -17.66
CA LEU A 55 18.81 5.03 -18.21
C LEU A 55 17.45 5.23 -18.89
N PHE A 56 17.33 4.81 -20.15
CA PHE A 56 16.10 4.96 -20.96
C PHE A 56 15.60 6.42 -21.12
N HIS A 57 16.45 7.42 -20.85
CA HIS A 57 16.08 8.84 -20.88
C HIS A 57 15.52 9.29 -22.24
N ARG A 58 16.03 8.74 -23.35
CA ARG A 58 15.52 9.04 -24.71
C ARG A 58 14.09 8.53 -24.93
N PHE A 59 13.75 7.35 -24.40
CA PHE A 59 12.39 6.82 -24.47
C PHE A 59 11.46 7.60 -23.54
N TYR A 60 11.92 7.93 -22.34
CA TYR A 60 11.14 8.70 -21.38
C TYR A 60 10.82 10.12 -21.88
N SER A 61 11.80 10.79 -22.49
CA SER A 61 11.65 12.15 -23.01
C SER A 61 10.97 12.22 -24.38
N SER A 62 10.76 11.08 -25.04
CA SER A 62 10.05 11.03 -26.33
C SER A 62 8.53 11.21 -26.21
N SER A 63 7.97 11.09 -25.00
CA SER A 63 6.53 11.15 -24.78
C SER A 63 6.18 11.71 -23.40
N ASP A 64 5.24 12.65 -23.36
CA ASP A 64 4.71 13.23 -22.13
C ASP A 64 3.86 12.25 -21.30
N ILE A 65 3.58 11.06 -21.84
CA ILE A 65 2.76 10.04 -21.18
C ILE A 65 3.48 9.49 -19.93
N PHE A 66 4.80 9.32 -19.96
CA PHE A 66 5.53 8.73 -18.83
C PHE A 66 5.55 9.63 -17.57
N PRO A 67 5.83 10.94 -17.67
CA PRO A 67 5.66 11.85 -16.53
C PRO A 67 4.22 11.92 -16.01
N GLN A 68 3.22 11.91 -16.90
CA GLN A 68 1.81 11.92 -16.50
C GLN A 68 1.42 10.65 -15.73
N LEU A 69 1.86 9.48 -16.20
CA LEU A 69 1.68 8.21 -15.49
C LEU A 69 2.35 8.24 -14.12
N PHE A 70 3.58 8.76 -14.03
CA PHE A 70 4.26 8.91 -12.74
C PHE A 70 3.47 9.76 -11.75
N MET A 71 2.99 10.93 -12.19
CA MET A 71 2.19 11.83 -11.36
C MET A 71 0.88 11.18 -10.93
N PHE A 72 0.20 10.49 -11.85
CA PHE A 72 -1.01 9.73 -11.55
C PHE A 72 -0.77 8.66 -10.49
N PHE A 73 0.23 7.80 -10.67
CA PHE A 73 0.55 6.75 -9.70
C PHE A 73 0.96 7.34 -8.35
N SER A 74 1.78 8.41 -8.34
CA SER A 74 2.22 9.04 -7.09
C SER A 74 1.06 9.65 -6.30
N PHE A 75 0.09 10.25 -6.97
CA PHE A 75 -1.10 10.80 -6.32
C PHE A 75 -2.06 9.68 -5.86
N ALA A 76 -2.30 8.69 -6.72
CA ALA A 76 -3.20 7.58 -6.43
C ALA A 76 -2.71 6.74 -5.24
N THR A 77 -1.42 6.38 -5.20
CA THR A 77 -0.86 5.57 -4.12
C THR A 77 -0.86 6.32 -2.79
N ARG A 78 -0.51 7.61 -2.76
CA ARG A 78 -0.60 8.44 -1.54
C ARG A 78 -2.03 8.59 -1.03
N THR A 79 -2.98 8.80 -1.93
CA THR A 79 -4.39 8.91 -1.57
C THR A 79 -4.88 7.58 -0.98
N TYR A 80 -4.54 6.47 -1.64
CA TYR A 80 -4.87 5.14 -1.16
C TYR A 80 -4.25 4.84 0.20
N GLU A 81 -2.98 5.17 0.41
CA GLU A 81 -2.27 5.04 1.69
C GLU A 81 -2.94 5.86 2.81
N GLY A 82 -3.40 7.07 2.49
CA GLY A 82 -4.19 7.89 3.41
C GLY A 82 -5.50 7.20 3.82
N PHE A 83 -6.23 6.65 2.85
CA PHE A 83 -7.47 5.91 3.12
C PHE A 83 -7.22 4.64 3.94
N THR A 84 -6.24 3.81 3.55
CA THR A 84 -5.94 2.56 4.28
C THR A 84 -5.47 2.82 5.70
N ASN A 85 -4.61 3.82 5.93
CA ASN A 85 -4.18 4.19 7.28
C ASN A 85 -5.34 4.72 8.13
N THR A 86 -6.25 5.50 7.54
CA THR A 86 -7.44 5.99 8.24
C THR A 86 -8.34 4.82 8.64
N LEU A 87 -8.62 3.90 7.71
CA LEU A 87 -9.42 2.70 7.98
C LEU A 87 -8.77 1.80 9.05
N LEU A 88 -7.45 1.63 8.99
CA LEU A 88 -6.71 0.85 9.98
C LEU A 88 -6.78 1.47 11.37
N SER A 89 -6.68 2.80 11.45
CA SER A 89 -6.78 3.55 12.70
C SER A 89 -8.20 3.47 13.29
N LEU A 90 -9.23 3.55 12.45
CA LEU A 90 -10.63 3.37 12.83
C LEU A 90 -10.89 1.94 13.32
N ASN A 91 -10.33 0.95 12.65
CA ASN A 91 -10.43 -0.45 13.06
C ASN A 91 -9.80 -0.69 14.45
N ARG A 92 -8.68 -0.02 14.75
CA ARG A 92 -8.07 -0.08 16.09
C ARG A 92 -8.86 0.72 17.13
N ALA A 93 -9.38 1.89 16.77
CA ALA A 93 -10.20 2.71 17.66
C ALA A 93 -11.50 2.01 18.02
N SER A 94 -12.15 1.33 17.08
CA SER A 94 -13.38 0.56 17.33
C SER A 94 -13.14 -0.63 18.25
N ALA A 95 -11.96 -1.28 18.17
CA ALA A 95 -11.57 -2.35 19.09
C ALA A 95 -11.48 -1.87 20.55
N ILE A 96 -10.99 -0.65 20.75
CA ILE A 96 -10.78 -0.06 22.08
C ILE A 96 -12.10 0.52 22.63
N LEU A 97 -12.84 1.26 21.81
CA LEU A 97 -14.05 1.98 22.24
C LEU A 97 -15.27 1.05 22.35
N LEU A 98 -15.33 -0.02 21.57
CA LEU A 98 -16.49 -0.92 21.47
C LEU A 98 -16.08 -2.40 21.55
N PRO A 99 -15.43 -2.84 22.64
CA PRO A 99 -14.88 -4.20 22.74
C PRO A 99 -15.95 -5.30 22.62
N PHE A 100 -17.17 -5.06 23.09
CA PHE A 100 -18.28 -6.04 23.03
C PHE A 100 -19.04 -6.07 21.69
N ARG A 101 -18.79 -5.09 20.79
CA ARG A 101 -19.46 -4.96 19.49
C ARG A 101 -18.48 -4.96 18.31
N HIS A 102 -17.20 -5.17 18.58
CA HIS A 102 -16.13 -5.07 17.59
C HIS A 102 -16.35 -5.98 16.39
N ASP A 103 -16.74 -7.23 16.62
CA ASP A 103 -16.96 -8.23 15.55
C ASP A 103 -18.09 -7.83 14.59
N TYR A 104 -19.14 -7.16 15.09
CA TYR A 104 -20.26 -6.70 14.26
C TYR A 104 -19.91 -5.46 13.43
N VAL A 105 -19.19 -4.50 14.02
CA VAL A 105 -18.80 -3.25 13.32
C VAL A 105 -17.82 -3.56 12.20
N ILE A 106 -16.91 -4.50 12.43
CA ILE A 106 -15.96 -4.97 11.44
C ILE A 106 -16.68 -5.65 10.27
N LEU A 107 -17.60 -6.59 10.54
CA LEU A 107 -18.31 -7.31 9.48
C LEU A 107 -19.12 -6.35 8.59
N SER A 108 -19.77 -5.35 9.19
CA SER A 108 -20.57 -4.36 8.48
C SER A 108 -19.76 -3.34 7.66
N PHE A 109 -18.44 -3.24 7.87
CA PHE A 109 -17.57 -2.37 7.08
C PHE A 109 -17.08 -3.04 5.79
N PHE A 110 -17.16 -4.38 5.72
CA PHE A 110 -16.66 -5.19 4.61
C PHE A 110 -17.77 -5.86 3.79
N LEU A 111 -19.03 -5.79 4.23
CA LEU A 111 -20.22 -6.36 3.59
C LEU A 111 -21.10 -5.22 3.08
#